data_AF-A0A9E5AYC1-F1
#
_entry.id   AF-A0A9E5AYC1-F1
#
_cell.length_a   1.000
_cell.length_b   1.000
_cell.length_c   1.000
_cell.angle_alpha   90.00
_cell.angle_beta   90.00
_cell.angle_gamma   90.00
#
_symmetry.space_group_name_H-M   'P 1'
#
loop_
_entity.id
_entity.type
_entity.pdbx_description
1 polymer ?
#
loop_
_entity_poly.entity_id
_entity_poly.type
_entity_poly.pdbx_seq_one_letter_code
_entity_poly.pdbx_strand_id
1 'polypeptide(L)' 'MYVVYVLQDDNGKLYKGFTNNLERRLREHRGGHTRTTRYMKNLKIIYTESYETPTEARSRELYLKSSAGRRFLKKMQP' A
#
# COMPACT_ATOMS: atom_id res chain seq x y z
N MET A 1 -13.16 -1.81 10.29
CA MET A 1 -11.70 -1.63 10.30
C MET A 1 -11.15 -1.79 8.90
N TYR A 2 -10.36 -0.82 8.47
CA TYR A 2 -9.71 -0.73 7.17
C TYR A 2 -8.21 -0.57 7.38
N VAL A 3 -7.41 -1.20 6.52
CA VAL A 3 -5.96 -1.14 6.59
C VAL A 3 -5.44 -0.47 5.32
N VAL A 4 -4.75 0.63 5.49
CA VAL A 4 -3.94 1.29 4.46
C VAL A 4 -2.59 0.59 4.44
N TYR A 5 -2.09 0.25 3.25
CA TYR A 5 -0.83 -0.46 3.08
C TYR A 5 0.00 0.11 1.93
N VAL A 6 1.31 -0.02 2.05
CA VAL A 6 2.26 0.27 0.98
C VAL A 6 3.09 -0.96 0.69
N LEU A 7 3.08 -1.38 -0.58
CA LEU A 7 3.93 -2.44 -1.10
C LEU A 7 5.10 -1.83 -1.87
N GLN A 8 6.26 -2.45 -1.75
CA GLN A 8 7.45 -2.14 -2.52
C GLN A 8 7.90 -3.38 -3.30
N ASP A 9 8.30 -3.19 -4.55
CA ASP A 9 8.97 -4.22 -5.36
C ASP A 9 10.49 -4.08 -5.26
N ASP A 10 11.24 -5.06 -5.75
CA ASP A 10 12.72 -5.01 -5.70
C ASP A 10 13.32 -3.83 -6.50
N ASN A 11 12.57 -3.23 -7.42
CA ASN A 11 12.99 -2.04 -8.18
C ASN A 11 12.62 -0.73 -7.47
N GLY A 12 12.12 -0.79 -6.25
CA GLY A 12 11.69 0.36 -5.47
C GLY A 12 10.36 0.97 -5.89
N LYS A 13 9.60 0.34 -6.80
CA LYS A 13 8.24 0.80 -7.16
C LYS A 13 7.31 0.61 -5.99
N LEU A 14 6.51 1.64 -5.72
CA LEU A 14 5.60 1.68 -4.58
C LEU A 14 4.13 1.60 -5.03
N TYR A 15 3.41 0.60 -4.54
CA TYR A 15 1.95 0.50 -4.62
C TYR A 15 1.32 0.96 -3.31
N LYS A 16 0.26 1.77 -3.38
CA LYS A 16 -0.46 2.27 -2.21
C LYS A 16 -1.94 1.93 -2.38
N GLY A 17 -2.52 1.34 -1.35
CA GLY A 17 -3.92 0.94 -1.36
C GLY A 17 -4.49 0.89 0.05
N PHE A 18 -5.79 0.71 0.15
CA PHE A 18 -6.44 0.33 1.40
C PHE A 18 -7.43 -0.83 1.16
N THR A 19 -7.74 -1.58 2.20
CA THR A 19 -8.65 -2.73 2.15
C THR A 19 -9.27 -2.99 3.52
N ASN A 20 -10.44 -3.62 3.56
CA ASN A 20 -11.03 -4.15 4.80
C ASN A 20 -10.47 -5.54 5.17
N ASN A 21 -9.72 -6.19 4.27
CA ASN A 21 -9.09 -7.49 4.51
C ASN A 21 -7.71 -7.50 3.83
N LEU A 22 -6.66 -7.36 4.65
CA LEU A 22 -5.28 -7.25 4.18
C LEU A 22 -4.78 -8.57 3.59
N GLU A 23 -5.04 -9.70 4.25
CA GLU A 23 -4.57 -11.01 3.79
C GLU A 23 -5.12 -11.40 2.42
N ARG A 24 -6.44 -11.26 2.21
CA ARG A 24 -7.07 -11.50 0.91
C ARG A 24 -6.42 -10.64 -0.16
N ARG A 25 -6.20 -9.37 0.14
CA ARG A 25 -5.65 -8.40 -0.82
C ARG A 25 -4.20 -8.70 -1.17
N LEU A 26 -3.39 -9.15 -0.20
CA LEU A 26 -2.02 -9.59 -0.44
C LEU A 26 -1.96 -10.84 -1.33
N ARG A 27 -2.86 -11.81 -1.11
CA ARG A 27 -2.97 -12.98 -1.99
C ARG A 27 -3.31 -12.58 -3.43
N GLU A 28 -4.26 -11.67 -3.62
CA GLU A 28 -4.61 -11.14 -4.94
C GLU A 28 -3.42 -10.44 -5.63
N HIS A 29 -2.66 -9.66 -4.87
CA HIS A 29 -1.49 -8.97 -5.40
C HIS A 29 -0.36 -9.92 -5.78
N ARG A 30 -0.07 -10.91 -4.93
CA ARG A 30 0.93 -11.96 -5.20
C ARG A 30 0.51 -12.88 -6.36
N GLY A 31 -0.79 -13.12 -6.53
CA GLY A 31 -1.35 -13.88 -7.66
C GLY A 31 -1.44 -13.08 -8.98
N GLY A 32 -1.01 -11.81 -9.02
CA GLY A 32 -1.02 -11.02 -10.26
C GLY A 32 -2.41 -10.60 -10.75
N HIS A 33 -3.41 -10.59 -9.86
CA HIS A 33 -4.79 -10.22 -10.20
C HIS A 33 -5.02 -8.71 -10.33
N THR A 34 -4.06 -7.88 -9.93
CA THR A 34 -4.11 -6.43 -10.12
C THR A 34 -3.13 -6.01 -11.21
N ARG A 35 -3.61 -5.21 -12.18
CA ARG A 35 -2.81 -4.74 -13.34
C ARG A 35 -1.44 -4.20 -12.92
N THR A 36 -1.38 -3.34 -11.90
CA THR A 36 -0.13 -2.72 -11.45
C THR A 36 0.80 -3.73 -10.78
N THR A 37 0.29 -4.52 -9.83
CA THR A 37 1.13 -5.43 -9.03
C THR A 37 1.57 -6.67 -9.80
N ARG A 38 0.89 -7.00 -10.91
CA ARG A 38 1.34 -8.05 -11.85
C ARG A 38 2.73 -7.76 -12.45
N TYR A 39 3.07 -6.49 -12.64
CA TYR A 39 4.38 -6.08 -13.18
C TYR A 39 5.41 -5.76 -12.09
N MET A 40 5.09 -5.99 -10.82
CA MET A 40 5.96 -5.74 -9.67
C MET A 40 6.52 -7.07 -9.17
N LYS A 41 7.84 -7.14 -9.01
CA LYS A 41 8.54 -8.37 -8.57
C LYS A 41 8.75 -8.37 -7.06
N ASN A 42 8.53 -9.52 -6.40
CA ASN A 42 8.80 -9.74 -4.98
C ASN A 42 8.21 -8.66 -4.05
N LEU A 43 6.89 -8.51 -4.09
CA LEU A 43 6.16 -7.52 -3.29
C LEU A 43 6.39 -7.72 -1.78
N LYS A 44 6.95 -6.70 -1.14
CA LYS A 44 7.14 -6.59 0.31
C LYS A 44 6.25 -5.50 0.86
N ILE A 45 5.70 -5.71 2.06
CA ILE A 45 4.97 -4.68 2.78
C ILE A 45 6.01 -3.82 3.51
N ILE A 46 5.97 -2.51 3.28
CA ILE A 46 6.88 -1.56 3.95
C ILE A 46 6.16 -0.62 4.91
N TYR A 47 4.83 -0.59 4.87
CA TYR A 47 4.02 0.28 5.70
C TYR A 47 2.59 -0.27 5.80
N THR A 48 2.02 -0.21 7.01
CA THR A 48 0.60 -0.48 7.26
C THR A 48 0.06 0.44 8.35
N GLU A 49 -1.19 0.85 8.21
CA GLU A 49 -1.88 1.69 9.18
C GLU A 49 -3.38 1.35 9.20
N SER A 50 -3.97 1.27 10.39
CA SER A 50 -5.37 0.86 10.58
C SER A 50 -6.27 2.07 10.87
N TYR A 51 -7.48 2.02 10.33
CA TYR A 51 -8.51 3.06 10.46
C TYR A 51 -9.88 2.42 10.73
N GLU A 52 -10.75 3.15 11.41
CA GLU A 52 -12.10 2.65 11.72
C GLU A 52 -13.01 2.72 10.49
N THR A 53 -12.95 3.85 9.77
CA THR A 53 -13.82 4.14 8.63
C THR A 53 -13.09 4.03 7.28
N PRO A 54 -13.81 3.73 6.18
CA PRO A 54 -13.22 3.72 4.85
C PRO A 54 -12.81 5.12 4.39
N THR A 55 -13.50 6.16 4.88
CA THR A 55 -13.23 7.56 4.54
C THR A 55 -11.87 8.00 5.06
N GLU A 56 -11.55 7.70 6.31
CA GLU A 56 -10.23 8.00 6.89
C GLU A 56 -9.12 7.23 6.17
N ALA A 57 -9.32 5.93 5.93
CA ALA A 57 -8.38 5.10 5.19
C ALA A 57 -8.13 5.67 3.78
N ARG A 58 -9.18 6.13 3.08
CA ARG A 58 -9.07 6.74 1.76
C ARG A 58 -8.34 8.08 1.81
N SER A 59 -8.65 8.95 2.78
CA SER A 59 -7.95 10.21 2.98
C SER A 59 -6.46 9.99 3.22
N ARG A 60 -6.10 8.98 4.02
CA ARG A 60 -4.72 8.59 4.24
C ARG A 60 -4.06 8.04 2.98
N GLU A 61 -4.74 7.17 2.24
CA GLU A 61 -4.24 6.62 0.98
C GLU A 61 -3.93 7.74 -0.03
N LEU A 62 -4.80 8.74 -0.14
CA LEU A 62 -4.60 9.94 -0.97
C LEU A 62 -3.41 10.76 -0.49
N TYR A 63 -3.27 10.96 0.82
CA TYR A 63 -2.08 11.60 1.39
C TYR A 63 -0.80 10.86 1.00
N LEU A 64 -0.76 9.52 1.13
CA LEU A 64 0.41 8.71 0.78
C LEU A 64 0.74 8.74 -0.74
N LYS A 65 -0.26 9.03 -1.59
CA LYS A 65 -0.06 9.25 -3.04
C LYS A 65 0.44 10.66 -3.36
N SER A 66 0.32 11.62 -2.45
CA SER A 66 0.81 13.00 -2.61
C SER A 66 2.34 13.10 -2.48
N SER A 67 2.90 14.24 -2.88
CA SER A 67 4.33 14.53 -2.71
C SER A 67 4.77 14.55 -1.24
N ALA A 68 3.90 15.04 -0.34
CA ALA A 68 4.17 15.01 1.10
C ALA A 68 4.19 13.57 1.64
N GLY A 69 3.23 12.74 1.22
CA GLY A 69 3.19 11.34 1.58
C GLY A 69 4.40 10.54 1.07
N ARG A 70 4.88 10.83 -0.14
CA ARG A 70 6.13 10.24 -0.65
C ARG A 70 7.34 10.59 0.23
N ARG A 71 7.45 11.85 0.69
CA ARG A 71 8.51 12.26 1.62
C ARG A 71 8.36 11.58 2.99
N PHE A 72 7.13 11.44 3.48
CA PHE A 72 6.85 10.71 4.71
C PHE A 72 7.33 9.26 4.63
N LEU A 73 6.96 8.53 3.57
CA LEU A 73 7.39 7.14 3.37
C LEU A 73 8.91 6.99 3.27
N LYS A 74 9.60 7.96 2.64
CA LYS A 74 11.07 7.96 2.57
C LYS A 74 11.73 8.10 3.94
N LYS A 75 11.10 8.80 4.90
CA LYS A 75 11.60 8.94 6.27
C LYS A 75 11.32 7.71 7.15
N MET A 76 10.33 6.91 6.78
CA MET A 76 9.94 5.69 7.52
C MET A 76 10.76 4.47 7.10
N GLN A 77 11.49 4.54 5.98
CA GLN A 77 12.44 3.50 5.60
C GLN A 77 13.74 3.73 6.39
N PRO A 78 14.27 2.69 7.06
CA PRO A 78 15.54 2.78 7.79
C PRO A 78 16.72 3.11 6.88
#